data_AF-A0A9D1Z4V0-F1
#
_entry.id   AF-A0A9D1Z4V0-F1
#
_cell.length_a   1.000
_cell.length_b   1.000
_cell.length_c   1.000
_cell.angle_alpha   90.00
_cell.angle_beta   90.00
_cell.angle_gamma   90.00
#
_symmetry.space_group_name_H-M   'P 1'
#
loop_
_entity.id
_entity.type
_entity.pdbx_description
1 polymer ?
#
loop_
_entity_poly.entity_id
_entity_poly.type
_entity_poly.pdbx_seq_one_letter_code
_entity_poly.pdbx_strand_id
1 'polypeptide(L)'
;MPNVDISNLIVNLLIVAVVVTIVGARIGVGPVLWLKRARGRRAAQEGRQRRELVERVRQLLPQANDGNVIFSMRVESSSSGGSQVKVITNTYYPLVYVVEEGQLWVIPFSYDKGKRTYELGKPAALPLSAIKHVELTGKRNKSLRVTFYVGEDGNVQPLVMVLEPFCFRKNRFYPFDLLQEAACDKALRYAEQAAFAASGKTPEDLEMGRLKHACSNYGMYAAIAGFFGVMFSAGELPVMVAICFAISLFFFVRIFACKRVPKLSLIIVIVEAVVAYIWLK
;
A
#
# COMPACT_ATOMS: atom_id res chain seq x y z
N MET A 1 49.32 2.58 11.76
CA MET A 1 47.92 2.13 11.93
C MET A 1 47.14 3.27 12.53
N PRO A 2 46.14 3.85 11.85
CA PRO A 2 45.35 4.93 12.44
C PRO A 2 44.53 4.34 13.60
N ASN A 3 44.71 4.92 14.80
CA ASN A 3 43.87 4.64 15.96
C ASN A 3 42.46 5.11 15.61
N VAL A 4 41.59 4.17 15.22
CA VAL A 4 40.16 4.46 15.12
C VAL A 4 39.69 4.65 16.55
N ASP A 5 39.39 5.90 16.90
CA ASP A 5 38.88 6.26 18.23
C ASP A 5 37.56 5.52 18.46
N ILE A 6 37.62 4.41 19.19
CA ILE A 6 36.48 3.51 19.45
C ILE A 6 35.33 4.29 20.10
N SER A 7 35.65 5.32 20.89
CA SER A 7 34.68 6.25 21.47
C SER A 7 33.88 7.01 20.40
N ASN A 8 34.55 7.58 19.40
CA ASN A 8 33.89 8.28 18.29
C ASN A 8 33.07 7.32 17.41
N LEU A 9 33.54 6.08 17.23
CA LEU A 9 32.79 5.04 16.52
C LEU A 9 31.48 4.68 17.25
N ILE A 10 31.53 4.48 18.57
CA ILE A 10 30.36 4.16 19.40
C ILE A 10 29.37 5.32 19.40
N VAL A 11 29.84 6.56 19.58
CA VAL A 11 28.98 7.76 19.57
C VAL A 11 28.31 7.93 18.20
N ASN A 12 29.05 7.76 17.10
CA ASN A 12 28.49 7.84 15.75
C ASN A 12 27.47 6.73 15.48
N LEU A 13 27.71 5.50 15.93
CA LEU A 13 26.75 4.39 15.85
C LEU A 13 25.46 4.70 16.64
N LEU A 14 25.58 5.31 17.81
CA LEU A 14 24.45 5.71 18.64
C LEU A 14 23.63 6.82 17.99
N ILE A 15 24.29 7.82 17.40
CA ILE A 15 23.63 8.89 16.64
C ILE A 15 22.91 8.30 15.43
N VAL A 16 23.56 7.41 14.66
CA VAL A 16 22.92 6.72 13.52
C VAL A 16 21.73 5.89 13.99
N ALA A 17 21.85 5.14 15.10
CA ALA A 17 20.74 4.35 15.64
C ALA A 17 19.56 5.24 16.07
N VAL A 18 19.82 6.38 16.72
CA VAL A 18 18.79 7.35 17.11
C VAL A 18 18.14 7.98 15.87
N VAL A 19 18.92 8.40 14.87
CA VAL A 19 18.40 8.96 13.61
C VAL A 19 17.57 7.92 12.86
N VAL A 20 18.05 6.69 12.74
CA VAL A 20 17.30 5.57 12.11
C VAL A 20 16.03 5.27 12.89
N THR A 21 16.03 5.40 14.22
CA THR A 21 14.84 5.20 15.05
C THR A 21 13.83 6.35 14.90
N ILE A 22 14.29 7.60 14.82
CA ILE A 22 13.43 8.79 14.62
C ILE A 22 12.86 8.81 13.19
N VAL A 23 13.72 8.59 12.19
CA VAL A 23 13.32 8.47 10.78
C VAL A 23 12.40 7.27 10.62
N GLY A 24 12.74 6.14 11.23
CA GLY A 24 11.91 4.95 11.37
C GLY A 24 10.53 5.28 11.92
N ALA A 25 10.45 5.95 13.06
CA ALA A 25 9.18 6.35 13.67
C ALA A 25 8.35 7.26 12.74
N ARG A 26 9.00 8.21 12.04
CA ARG A 26 8.38 9.09 11.03
C ARG A 26 7.85 8.32 9.81
N ILE A 27 8.55 7.28 9.36
CA ILE A 27 8.12 6.42 8.23
C ILE A 27 7.22 5.24 8.68
N GLY A 28 6.82 5.19 9.95
CA GLY A 28 5.93 4.14 10.47
C GLY A 28 6.61 2.78 10.72
N VAL A 29 7.90 2.79 11.02
CA VAL A 29 8.79 1.65 11.27
C VAL A 29 9.57 1.89 12.57
N GLY A 30 9.11 1.32 13.69
CA GLY A 30 9.82 1.45 14.98
C GLY A 30 9.33 0.41 15.98
N PRO A 31 10.07 0.16 17.07
CA PRO A 31 9.79 -0.95 18.01
C PRO A 31 8.39 -0.87 18.63
N VAL A 32 7.90 0.33 18.96
CA VAL A 32 6.53 0.54 19.49
C VAL A 32 5.45 0.20 18.46
N LEU A 33 5.64 0.61 17.20
CA LEU A 33 4.72 0.28 16.10
C LEU A 33 4.77 -1.21 15.77
N TRP A 34 5.95 -1.83 15.89
CA TRP A 34 6.14 -3.26 15.70
C TRP A 34 5.40 -4.07 16.77
N LEU A 35 5.52 -3.69 18.04
CA LEU A 35 4.77 -4.28 19.15
C LEU A 35 3.27 -4.09 19.00
N LYS A 36 2.80 -2.88 18.61
CA LYS A 36 1.37 -2.65 18.32
C LYS A 36 0.88 -3.53 17.18
N ARG A 37 1.63 -3.65 16.09
CA ARG A 37 1.30 -4.55 14.96
C ARG A 37 1.35 -6.01 15.35
N ALA A 38 2.26 -6.42 16.24
CA ALA A 38 2.35 -7.79 16.74
C ALA A 38 1.13 -8.15 17.60
N ARG A 39 0.70 -7.24 18.49
CA ARG A 39 -0.55 -7.40 19.26
C ARG A 39 -1.78 -7.44 18.35
N GLY A 40 -1.87 -6.52 17.38
CA GLY A 40 -2.95 -6.52 16.39
C GLY A 40 -2.99 -7.80 15.56
N ARG A 41 -1.83 -8.37 15.20
CA ARG A 41 -1.75 -9.69 14.55
C ARG A 41 -2.30 -10.81 15.42
N ARG A 42 -1.92 -10.87 16.70
CA ARG A 42 -2.47 -11.89 17.61
C ARG A 42 -3.99 -11.76 17.74
N ALA A 43 -4.50 -10.55 17.94
CA ALA A 43 -5.94 -10.31 18.01
C ALA A 43 -6.68 -10.67 16.70
N ALA A 44 -6.10 -10.36 15.55
CA ALA A 44 -6.64 -10.75 14.24
C ALA A 44 -6.65 -12.28 14.05
N GLN A 45 -5.62 -12.98 14.54
CA GLN A 45 -5.50 -14.44 14.51
C GLN A 45 -6.47 -15.15 15.48
N GLU A 46 -6.78 -14.54 16.63
CA GLU A 46 -7.84 -15.02 17.53
C GLU A 46 -9.23 -15.00 16.85
N GLY A 47 -9.40 -14.16 15.83
CA GLY A 47 -10.55 -14.18 14.92
C GLY A 47 -11.87 -13.81 15.57
N ARG A 48 -11.89 -13.24 16.79
CA ARG A 48 -13.15 -12.87 17.48
C ARG A 48 -13.94 -11.83 16.70
N GLN A 49 -13.30 -10.73 16.32
CA GLN A 49 -13.94 -9.65 15.55
C GLN A 49 -14.32 -10.11 14.14
N ARG A 50 -13.53 -11.02 13.56
CA ARG A 50 -13.81 -11.61 12.26
C ARG A 50 -15.08 -12.45 12.28
N ARG A 51 -15.20 -13.36 13.25
CA ARG A 51 -16.40 -14.20 13.45
C ARG A 51 -17.65 -13.35 13.71
N GLU A 52 -17.53 -12.33 14.54
CA GLU A 52 -18.64 -11.39 14.80
C GLU A 52 -19.11 -10.70 13.51
N LEU A 53 -18.17 -10.19 12.71
CA LEU A 53 -18.49 -9.55 11.43
C LEU A 53 -19.19 -10.51 10.47
N VAL A 54 -18.64 -11.70 10.29
CA VAL A 54 -19.21 -12.71 9.39
C VAL A 54 -20.59 -13.13 9.84
N GLU A 55 -20.81 -13.30 11.14
CA GLU A 55 -22.13 -13.69 11.67
C GLU A 55 -23.19 -12.60 11.43
N ARG A 56 -22.84 -11.32 11.66
CA ARG A 56 -23.77 -10.22 11.35
C ARG A 56 -24.05 -10.09 9.85
N VAL A 57 -23.04 -10.32 9.02
CA VAL A 57 -23.24 -10.33 7.56
C VAL A 57 -24.12 -11.53 7.17
N ARG A 58 -23.95 -12.69 7.81
CA ARG A 58 -24.74 -13.90 7.57
C ARG A 58 -26.22 -13.71 7.89
N GLN A 59 -26.54 -12.91 8.90
CA GLN A 59 -27.93 -12.52 9.21
C GLN A 59 -28.59 -11.74 8.07
N LEU A 60 -27.81 -11.05 7.22
CA LEU A 60 -28.31 -10.31 6.06
C LEU A 60 -28.19 -11.12 4.75
N LEU A 61 -27.15 -11.93 4.63
CA LEU A 61 -26.81 -12.76 3.47
C LEU A 61 -26.38 -14.15 3.95
N PRO A 62 -27.29 -15.14 3.98
CA PRO A 62 -27.03 -16.47 4.54
C PRO A 62 -25.81 -17.20 3.95
N GLN A 63 -25.44 -16.88 2.71
CA GLN A 63 -24.26 -17.43 2.02
C GLN A 63 -22.91 -16.89 2.53
N ALA A 64 -22.91 -15.93 3.46
CA ALA A 64 -21.70 -15.32 4.01
C ALA A 64 -20.89 -16.27 4.90
N ASN A 65 -19.58 -16.28 4.70
CA ASN A 65 -18.59 -17.07 5.42
C ASN A 65 -17.22 -16.37 5.50
N ASP A 66 -16.30 -16.97 6.24
CA ASP A 66 -14.96 -16.42 6.43
C ASP A 66 -14.13 -16.28 5.15
N GLY A 67 -14.46 -17.04 4.10
CA GLY A 67 -13.75 -17.01 2.82
C GLY A 67 -14.32 -16.04 1.79
N ASN A 68 -15.47 -15.38 2.05
CA ASN A 68 -16.10 -14.49 1.06
C ASN A 68 -16.46 -13.09 1.58
N VAL A 69 -16.48 -12.85 2.88
CA VAL A 69 -16.75 -11.52 3.45
C VAL A 69 -15.47 -10.69 3.48
N ILE A 70 -15.47 -9.48 2.93
CA ILE A 70 -14.32 -8.56 2.97
C ILE A 70 -14.74 -7.26 3.63
N PHE A 71 -14.08 -6.91 4.72
CA PHE A 71 -14.10 -5.53 5.23
C PHE A 71 -13.09 -4.70 4.45
N SER A 72 -13.55 -3.61 3.86
CA SER A 72 -12.76 -2.67 3.08
C SER A 72 -12.94 -1.26 3.60
N MET A 73 -11.84 -0.52 3.70
CA MET A 73 -11.84 0.87 4.14
C MET A 73 -11.18 1.75 3.09
N ARG A 74 -12.00 2.52 2.36
CA ARG A 74 -11.50 3.59 1.49
C ARG A 74 -11.24 4.84 2.34
N VAL A 75 -10.09 5.46 2.13
CA VAL A 75 -9.72 6.72 2.77
C VAL A 75 -9.49 7.77 1.69
N GLU A 76 -10.21 8.86 1.79
CA GLU A 76 -10.01 10.05 0.95
C GLU A 76 -9.37 11.13 1.80
N SER A 77 -8.22 11.61 1.35
CA SER A 77 -7.52 12.72 1.99
C SER A 77 -7.71 13.97 1.14
N SER A 78 -8.40 14.97 1.65
CA SER A 78 -8.41 16.31 1.08
C SER A 78 -7.43 17.19 1.85
N SER A 79 -6.68 18.03 1.12
CA SER A 79 -5.87 19.06 1.75
C SER A 79 -6.37 20.43 1.36
N SER A 80 -6.74 21.23 2.35
CA SER A 80 -7.17 22.62 2.18
C SER A 80 -6.28 23.56 3.00
N GLY A 81 -6.18 24.82 2.55
CA GLY A 81 -5.36 25.85 3.20
C GLY A 81 -4.18 26.34 2.36
N GLY A 82 -3.56 27.44 2.81
CA GLY A 82 -2.48 28.16 2.11
C GLY A 82 -1.07 27.73 2.54
N SER A 83 -0.06 28.49 2.12
CA SER A 83 1.36 28.17 2.32
C SER A 83 1.79 28.01 3.79
N GLN A 84 1.06 28.61 4.74
CA GLN A 84 1.38 28.56 6.17
C GLN A 84 0.61 27.49 6.97
N VAL A 85 -0.60 27.10 6.54
CA VAL A 85 -1.41 26.08 7.24
C VAL A 85 -2.07 25.17 6.23
N LYS A 86 -1.67 23.90 6.23
CA LYS A 86 -2.27 22.83 5.44
C LYS A 86 -3.12 21.93 6.34
N VAL A 87 -4.43 22.04 6.22
CA VAL A 87 -5.38 21.14 6.89
C VAL A 87 -5.53 19.90 6.03
N ILE A 88 -5.22 18.73 6.61
CA ILE A 88 -5.43 17.43 5.95
C ILE A 88 -6.66 16.80 6.59
N THR A 89 -7.74 16.74 5.83
CA THR A 89 -8.99 16.10 6.25
C THR A 89 -9.05 14.70 5.64
N ASN A 90 -9.24 13.69 6.48
CA ASN A 90 -9.38 12.31 6.03
C ASN A 90 -10.83 11.84 6.23
N THR A 91 -11.49 11.49 5.14
CA THR A 91 -12.83 10.88 5.15
C THR A 91 -12.71 9.37 4.97
N TYR A 92 -13.36 8.62 5.85
CA TYR A 92 -13.31 7.16 5.90
C TYR A 92 -14.63 6.59 5.40
N TYR A 93 -14.57 5.73 4.39
CA TYR A 93 -15.71 5.06 3.79
C TYR A 93 -15.56 3.54 4.01
N PRO A 94 -16.00 3.03 5.17
CA PRO A 94 -16.03 1.60 5.42
C PRO A 94 -17.17 0.96 4.61
N LEU A 95 -16.86 -0.16 3.98
CA LEU A 95 -17.81 -1.00 3.26
C LEU A 95 -17.48 -2.46 3.53
N VAL A 96 -18.51 -3.29 3.52
CA VAL A 96 -18.37 -4.75 3.55
C VAL A 96 -18.78 -5.30 2.20
N TYR A 97 -17.97 -6.21 1.67
CA TYR A 97 -18.23 -6.89 0.42
C TYR A 97 -18.45 -8.37 0.67
N VAL A 98 -19.35 -9.02 -0.08
CA VAL A 98 -19.48 -10.48 -0.07
C VAL A 98 -19.33 -10.99 -1.50
N VAL A 99 -18.32 -11.83 -1.70
CA VAL A 99 -17.98 -12.38 -3.03
C VAL A 99 -18.65 -13.72 -3.24
N GLU A 100 -19.62 -13.74 -4.14
CA GLU A 100 -20.33 -14.91 -4.61
C GLU A 100 -19.95 -15.19 -6.08
N GLU A 101 -20.25 -16.38 -6.58
CA GLU A 101 -19.99 -16.69 -7.99
C GLU A 101 -20.81 -15.78 -8.89
N GLY A 102 -20.14 -15.00 -9.74
CA GLY A 102 -20.80 -14.07 -10.68
C GLY A 102 -21.46 -12.84 -10.05
N GLN A 103 -21.39 -12.67 -8.73
CA GLN A 103 -22.06 -11.56 -8.03
C GLN A 103 -21.23 -11.01 -6.86
N LEU A 104 -21.15 -9.68 -6.80
CA LEU A 104 -20.55 -8.97 -5.67
C LEU A 104 -21.65 -8.28 -4.87
N TRP A 105 -21.77 -8.58 -3.59
CA TRP A 105 -22.65 -7.82 -2.70
C TRP A 105 -21.89 -6.69 -2.03
N VAL A 106 -22.49 -5.51 -1.96
CA VAL A 106 -21.96 -4.33 -1.28
C VAL A 106 -22.88 -4.00 -0.11
N ILE A 107 -22.33 -3.94 1.09
CA ILE A 107 -23.06 -3.67 2.32
C ILE A 107 -22.50 -2.38 2.93
N PRO A 108 -23.31 -1.31 3.02
CA PRO A 108 -22.91 -0.10 3.73
C PRO A 108 -22.54 -0.39 5.17
N PHE A 109 -21.50 0.26 5.69
CA PHE A 109 -21.04 0.07 7.05
C PHE A 109 -21.08 1.41 7.80
N SER A 110 -21.74 1.45 8.95
CA SER A 110 -21.77 2.62 9.83
C SER A 110 -21.07 2.29 11.15
N TYR A 111 -20.12 3.13 11.57
CA TYR A 111 -19.39 2.93 12.83
C TYR A 111 -19.62 4.08 13.80
N ASP A 112 -20.22 3.76 14.96
CA ASP A 112 -20.33 4.67 16.09
C ASP A 112 -19.06 4.59 16.94
N LYS A 113 -18.29 5.70 16.93
CA LYS A 113 -17.02 5.80 17.66
C LYS A 113 -17.21 5.95 19.17
N GLY A 114 -18.33 6.53 19.60
CA GLY A 114 -18.65 6.72 21.01
C GLY A 114 -19.00 5.39 21.65
N LYS A 115 -19.91 4.65 21.01
CA LYS A 115 -20.36 3.33 21.49
C LYS A 115 -19.41 2.18 21.12
N ARG A 116 -18.49 2.42 20.19
CA ARG A 116 -17.60 1.40 19.60
C ARG A 116 -18.36 0.22 18.98
N THR A 117 -19.52 0.50 18.42
CA THR A 117 -20.39 -0.45 17.75
C THR A 117 -20.53 -0.10 16.29
N TYR A 118 -20.92 -1.07 15.47
CA TYR A 118 -21.23 -0.84 14.05
C TYR A 118 -22.57 -1.43 13.67
N GLU A 119 -23.14 -0.86 12.62
CA GLU A 119 -24.37 -1.30 11.99
C GLU A 119 -24.10 -1.55 10.51
N LEU A 120 -24.73 -2.59 9.99
CA LEU A 120 -24.69 -2.94 8.57
C LEU A 120 -25.97 -2.44 7.92
N GLY A 121 -25.81 -1.74 6.79
CA GLY A 121 -26.92 -1.29 5.97
C GLY A 121 -27.52 -2.41 5.12
N LYS A 122 -28.47 -2.05 4.26
CA LYS A 122 -29.10 -2.99 3.33
C LYS A 122 -28.08 -3.46 2.27
N PRO A 123 -27.93 -4.77 2.02
CA PRO A 123 -27.09 -5.28 0.94
C PRO A 123 -27.59 -4.83 -0.43
N ALA A 124 -26.66 -4.40 -1.28
CA ALA A 124 -26.89 -4.10 -2.69
C ALA A 124 -26.14 -5.11 -3.56
N ALA A 125 -26.86 -5.75 -4.49
CA ALA A 125 -26.27 -6.67 -5.46
C ALA A 125 -25.61 -5.89 -6.59
N LEU A 126 -24.36 -6.23 -6.89
CA LEU A 126 -23.64 -5.76 -8.07
C LEU A 126 -23.36 -6.97 -8.97
N PRO A 127 -24.15 -7.18 -10.04
CA PRO A 127 -23.92 -8.27 -10.97
C PRO A 127 -22.67 -8.00 -11.82
N LEU A 128 -22.02 -9.06 -12.28
CA LEU A 128 -20.84 -8.96 -13.14
C LEU A 128 -21.08 -8.09 -14.39
N SER A 129 -22.29 -8.15 -14.97
CA SER A 129 -22.69 -7.40 -16.15
C SER A 129 -22.76 -5.89 -15.95
N ALA A 130 -22.88 -5.41 -14.71
CA ALA A 130 -22.87 -3.98 -14.40
C ALA A 130 -21.45 -3.40 -14.32
N ILE A 131 -20.42 -4.26 -14.30
CA ILE A 131 -19.01 -3.85 -14.25
C ILE A 131 -18.53 -3.65 -15.69
N LYS A 132 -18.10 -2.43 -16.01
CA LYS A 132 -17.57 -2.08 -17.35
C LYS A 132 -16.05 -2.17 -17.42
N HIS A 133 -15.39 -1.89 -16.30
CA HIS A 133 -13.94 -1.90 -16.23
C HIS A 133 -13.46 -2.23 -14.82
N VAL A 134 -12.29 -2.86 -14.74
CA VAL A 134 -11.61 -3.13 -13.48
C VAL A 134 -10.18 -2.61 -13.57
N GLU A 135 -9.75 -1.91 -12.52
CA GLU A 135 -8.37 -1.45 -12.37
C GLU A 135 -7.80 -1.93 -11.03
N LEU A 136 -6.53 -2.34 -11.06
CA LEU A 136 -5.76 -2.68 -9.86
C LEU A 136 -4.72 -1.60 -9.58
N THR A 137 -4.68 -1.10 -8.35
CA THR A 137 -3.62 -0.19 -7.87
C THR A 137 -3.11 -0.60 -6.49
N GLY A 138 -1.94 -0.11 -6.08
CA GLY A 138 -1.36 -0.40 -4.77
C GLY A 138 -0.48 -1.65 -4.73
N LYS A 139 -0.34 -2.25 -3.53
CA LYS A 139 0.63 -3.31 -3.25
C LYS A 139 -0.07 -4.62 -2.93
N ARG A 140 0.23 -5.65 -3.72
CA ARG A 140 -0.21 -7.03 -3.50
C ARG A 140 0.18 -7.50 -2.08
N ASN A 141 -0.70 -8.24 -1.43
CA ASN A 141 -0.57 -8.79 -0.07
C ASN A 141 -0.34 -7.74 1.03
N LYS A 142 -0.64 -6.46 0.76
CA LYS A 142 -0.58 -5.38 1.77
C LYS A 142 -1.84 -4.53 1.74
N SER A 143 -2.04 -3.82 0.64
CA SER A 143 -3.18 -2.93 0.41
C SER A 143 -3.33 -2.83 -1.10
N LEU A 144 -4.04 -3.79 -1.66
CA LEU A 144 -4.38 -3.82 -3.09
C LEU A 144 -5.74 -3.14 -3.23
N ARG A 145 -5.83 -2.13 -4.10
CA ARG A 145 -7.09 -1.44 -4.41
C ARG A 145 -7.61 -1.99 -5.72
N VAL A 146 -8.85 -2.46 -5.69
CA VAL A 146 -9.62 -2.88 -6.86
C VAL A 146 -10.66 -1.81 -7.11
N THR A 147 -10.58 -1.13 -8.24
CA THR A 147 -11.57 -0.15 -8.67
C THR A 147 -12.47 -0.79 -9.71
N PHE A 148 -13.74 -0.98 -9.37
CA PHE A 148 -14.78 -1.38 -10.31
C PHE A 148 -15.45 -0.12 -10.85
N TYR A 149 -15.47 0.02 -12.17
CA TYR A 149 -16.21 1.07 -12.85
C TYR A 149 -17.60 0.54 -13.19
N VAL A 150 -18.61 1.06 -12.49
CA VAL A 150 -19.98 0.57 -12.51
C VAL A 150 -20.90 1.65 -13.07
N GLY A 151 -21.80 1.28 -13.99
CA GLY A 151 -22.81 2.18 -14.53
C GLY A 151 -23.15 1.93 -15.98
N GLU A 152 -24.02 2.79 -16.52
CA GLU A 152 -24.41 2.82 -17.93
C GLU A 152 -23.59 3.85 -18.70
N ASP A 153 -23.53 3.71 -20.02
CA ASP A 153 -22.68 4.52 -20.89
C ASP A 153 -22.99 6.02 -20.70
N GLY A 154 -22.06 6.76 -20.08
CA GLY A 154 -22.20 8.18 -19.73
C GLY A 154 -22.26 8.50 -18.23
N ASN A 155 -22.59 7.53 -17.35
CA ASN A 155 -22.61 7.70 -15.90
C ASN A 155 -21.90 6.53 -15.20
N VAL A 156 -20.57 6.49 -15.36
CA VAL A 156 -19.72 5.45 -14.80
C VAL A 156 -19.12 5.92 -13.48
N GLN A 157 -19.42 5.23 -12.38
CA GLN A 157 -18.94 5.56 -11.04
C GLN A 157 -17.88 4.56 -10.55
N PRO A 158 -16.80 5.03 -9.91
CA PRO A 158 -15.77 4.17 -9.35
C PRO A 158 -16.15 3.64 -7.97
N LEU A 159 -16.41 2.33 -7.89
CA LEU A 159 -16.54 1.59 -6.64
C LEU A 159 -15.18 0.99 -6.27
N VAL A 160 -14.58 1.49 -5.19
CA VAL A 160 -13.24 1.08 -4.75
C VAL A 160 -13.33 0.09 -3.59
N MET A 161 -12.86 -1.13 -3.82
CA MET A 161 -12.66 -2.16 -2.80
C MET A 161 -11.17 -2.24 -2.44
N VAL A 162 -10.85 -2.10 -1.16
CA VAL A 162 -9.48 -2.19 -0.65
C VAL A 162 -9.27 -3.56 0.00
N LEU A 163 -8.42 -4.37 -0.62
CA LEU A 163 -8.00 -5.68 -0.16
C LEU A 163 -6.77 -5.55 0.74
N GLU A 164 -7.00 -5.61 2.05
CA GLU A 164 -5.97 -5.69 3.09
C GLU A 164 -6.12 -7.06 3.79
N PRO A 165 -5.22 -8.05 3.52
CA PRO A 165 -5.28 -9.36 4.17
C PRO A 165 -5.21 -9.28 5.70
N PHE A 166 -4.50 -8.27 6.19
CA PHE A 166 -4.44 -7.89 7.59
C PHE A 166 -4.93 -6.46 7.75
N CYS A 167 -6.16 -6.30 8.24
CA CYS A 167 -6.66 -5.02 8.69
C CYS A 167 -6.26 -4.85 10.14
N PHE A 168 -5.31 -3.95 10.44
CA PHE A 168 -4.97 -3.63 11.82
C PHE A 168 -5.68 -2.37 12.26
N ARG A 169 -6.02 -2.31 13.54
CA ARG A 169 -6.54 -1.10 14.16
C ARG A 169 -5.51 0.02 14.06
N LYS A 170 -5.80 1.05 13.25
CA LYS A 170 -4.92 2.21 13.05
C LYS A 170 -5.27 3.34 14.01
N ASN A 171 -6.57 3.63 14.16
CA ASN A 171 -7.09 4.73 14.98
C ASN A 171 -8.55 4.48 15.37
N ARG A 172 -9.24 5.47 15.94
CA ARG A 172 -10.67 5.35 16.31
C ARG A 172 -11.63 5.21 15.12
N PHE A 173 -11.22 5.59 13.91
CA PHE A 173 -11.99 5.49 12.66
C PHE A 173 -11.71 4.19 11.89
N TYR A 174 -10.63 3.49 12.26
CA TYR A 174 -10.25 2.18 11.74
C TYR A 174 -10.05 1.24 12.95
N PRO A 175 -11.15 0.74 13.55
CA PRO A 175 -11.13 0.16 14.89
C PRO A 175 -10.91 -1.36 14.93
N PHE A 176 -10.82 -2.03 13.78
CA PHE A 176 -10.81 -3.49 13.69
C PHE A 176 -9.43 -4.08 13.46
N ASP A 177 -9.20 -5.25 14.06
CA ASP A 177 -8.11 -6.18 13.83
C ASP A 177 -8.70 -7.43 13.15
N LEU A 178 -8.62 -7.51 11.82
CA LEU A 178 -9.20 -8.59 11.01
C LEU A 178 -8.13 -9.31 10.19
N LEU A 179 -8.23 -10.64 10.17
CA LEU A 179 -7.53 -11.51 9.23
C LEU A 179 -8.50 -11.91 8.11
N GLN A 180 -8.15 -11.62 6.87
CA GLN A 180 -9.05 -11.72 5.71
C GLN A 180 -8.37 -12.33 4.48
N GLU A 181 -7.28 -13.06 4.65
CA GLU A 181 -6.41 -13.52 3.55
C GLU A 181 -7.17 -14.33 2.49
N ALA A 182 -7.89 -15.38 2.90
CA ALA A 182 -8.69 -16.20 2.00
C ALA A 182 -9.79 -15.39 1.28
N ALA A 183 -10.43 -14.45 1.98
CA ALA A 183 -11.45 -13.59 1.39
C ALA A 183 -10.86 -12.57 0.40
N CYS A 184 -9.66 -12.07 0.66
CA CYS A 184 -8.93 -11.21 -0.27
C CYS A 184 -8.52 -11.96 -1.55
N ASP A 185 -8.06 -13.20 -1.41
CA ASP A 185 -7.72 -14.04 -2.57
C ASP A 185 -8.95 -14.35 -3.42
N LYS A 186 -10.08 -14.69 -2.78
CA LYS A 186 -11.35 -14.90 -3.47
C LYS A 186 -11.82 -13.62 -4.18
N ALA A 187 -11.71 -12.46 -3.53
CA ALA A 187 -12.06 -11.18 -4.11
C ALA A 187 -11.19 -10.79 -5.31
N LEU A 188 -9.89 -11.12 -5.25
CA LEU A 188 -8.97 -10.88 -6.37
C LEU A 188 -9.34 -11.75 -7.58
N ARG A 189 -9.62 -13.04 -7.37
CA ARG A 189 -10.09 -13.94 -8.45
C ARG A 189 -11.39 -13.44 -9.08
N TYR A 190 -12.32 -12.96 -8.26
CA TYR A 190 -13.55 -12.33 -8.75
C TYR A 190 -13.25 -11.08 -9.59
N ALA A 191 -12.33 -10.23 -9.14
CA ALA A 191 -11.94 -9.03 -9.89
C ALA A 191 -11.28 -9.37 -11.23
N GLU A 192 -10.46 -10.41 -11.29
CA GLU A 192 -9.88 -10.94 -12.52
C GLU A 192 -10.95 -11.48 -13.47
N GLN A 193 -11.91 -12.26 -12.96
CA GLN A 193 -13.07 -12.73 -13.73
C GLN A 193 -13.92 -11.58 -14.28
N ALA A 194 -14.17 -10.56 -13.45
CA ALA A 194 -14.90 -9.36 -13.85
C ALA A 194 -14.16 -8.55 -14.91
N ALA A 195 -12.83 -8.42 -14.79
CA ALA A 195 -12.01 -7.73 -15.78
C ALA A 195 -12.04 -8.44 -17.15
N PHE A 196 -11.95 -9.77 -17.13
CA PHE A 196 -12.02 -10.60 -18.32
C PHE A 196 -13.40 -10.50 -18.98
N ALA A 197 -14.48 -10.64 -18.22
CA ALA A 197 -15.84 -10.55 -18.74
C ALA A 197 -16.19 -9.16 -19.28
N ALA A 198 -15.72 -8.09 -18.63
CA ALA A 198 -16.07 -6.72 -19.01
C ALA A 198 -15.21 -6.16 -20.14
N SER A 199 -13.93 -6.55 -20.22
CA SER A 199 -12.94 -5.88 -21.09
C SER A 199 -11.93 -6.81 -21.76
N GLY A 200 -12.07 -8.13 -21.61
CA GLY A 200 -11.15 -9.11 -22.17
C GLY A 200 -9.74 -9.08 -21.58
N LYS A 201 -9.50 -8.31 -20.51
CA LYS A 201 -8.20 -8.20 -19.87
C LYS A 201 -7.85 -9.47 -19.10
N THR A 202 -6.63 -9.96 -19.27
CA THR A 202 -6.13 -11.09 -18.48
C THR A 202 -5.60 -10.61 -17.11
N PRO A 203 -5.35 -11.53 -16.16
CA PRO A 203 -4.68 -11.17 -14.90
C PRO A 203 -3.34 -10.47 -15.11
N GLU A 204 -2.59 -10.85 -16.15
CA GLU A 204 -1.32 -10.22 -16.52
C GLU A 204 -1.49 -8.76 -16.94
N ASP A 205 -2.55 -8.44 -17.69
CA ASP A 205 -2.85 -7.06 -18.11
C ASP A 205 -3.20 -6.17 -16.91
N LEU A 206 -3.97 -6.70 -15.96
CA LEU A 206 -4.32 -6.00 -14.72
C LEU A 206 -3.09 -5.75 -13.86
N GLU A 207 -2.22 -6.75 -13.71
CA GLU A 207 -0.95 -6.61 -13.00
C GLU A 207 0.00 -5.62 -13.70
N MET A 208 0.02 -5.60 -15.03
CA MET A 208 0.81 -4.63 -15.79
C MET A 208 0.30 -3.20 -15.58
N GLY A 209 -1.02 -3.02 -15.57
CA GLY A 209 -1.67 -1.75 -15.21
C GLY A 209 -1.29 -1.30 -13.79
N ARG A 210 -1.38 -2.21 -12.82
CA ARG A 210 -0.98 -1.96 -11.43
C ARG A 210 0.48 -1.56 -11.30
N LEU A 211 1.38 -2.26 -12.00
CA LEU A 211 2.81 -1.97 -11.99
C LEU A 211 3.12 -0.63 -12.64
N LYS A 212 2.45 -0.28 -13.73
CA LYS A 212 2.56 1.06 -14.34
C LYS A 212 2.18 2.15 -13.33
N HIS A 213 1.12 1.93 -12.56
CA HIS A 213 0.63 2.88 -11.57
C HIS A 213 1.51 2.94 -10.31
N ALA A 214 2.05 1.80 -9.86
CA ALA A 214 2.93 1.72 -8.69
C ALA A 214 4.34 2.26 -8.97
N CYS A 215 4.82 2.14 -10.21
CA CYS A 215 6.13 2.58 -10.66
C CYS A 215 6.07 3.92 -11.42
N SER A 216 4.99 4.70 -11.31
CA SER A 216 4.92 6.04 -11.92
C SER A 216 5.97 7.01 -11.35
N ASN A 217 6.33 6.84 -10.07
CA ASN A 217 7.39 7.60 -9.39
C ASN A 217 8.81 7.10 -9.69
N TYR A 218 8.96 6.20 -10.66
CA TYR A 218 10.24 5.60 -11.04
C TYR A 218 11.30 6.66 -11.42
N GLY A 219 10.91 7.71 -12.16
CA GLY A 219 11.83 8.78 -12.55
C GLY A 219 12.46 9.51 -11.36
N MET A 220 11.68 9.70 -10.28
CA MET A 220 12.19 10.30 -9.05
C MET A 220 13.21 9.37 -8.34
N TYR A 221 12.95 8.06 -8.30
CA TYR A 221 13.90 7.11 -7.71
C TYR A 221 15.21 7.03 -8.49
N ALA A 222 15.15 7.07 -9.83
CA ALA A 222 16.33 7.11 -10.68
C ALA A 222 17.13 8.40 -10.48
N ALA A 223 16.48 9.56 -10.43
CA ALA A 223 17.14 10.85 -10.18
C ALA A 223 17.82 10.93 -8.80
N ILE A 224 17.19 10.36 -7.76
CA ILE A 224 17.80 10.30 -6.42
C ILE A 224 19.01 9.37 -6.41
N ALA A 225 18.91 8.18 -7.03
CA ALA A 225 20.03 7.25 -7.14
C ALA A 225 21.22 7.88 -7.91
N GLY A 226 20.92 8.63 -8.97
CA GLY A 226 21.88 9.39 -9.75
C GLY A 226 22.57 10.50 -8.96
N PHE A 227 21.80 11.36 -8.30
CA PHE A 227 22.31 12.43 -7.45
C PHE A 227 23.27 11.91 -6.36
N PHE A 228 22.88 10.86 -5.63
CA PHE A 228 23.76 10.25 -4.62
C PHE A 228 24.95 9.52 -5.23
N GLY A 229 24.82 8.99 -6.46
CA GLY A 229 25.92 8.41 -7.23
C GLY A 229 26.95 9.45 -7.69
N VAL A 230 26.55 10.68 -8.01
CA VAL A 230 27.47 11.79 -8.34
C VAL A 230 28.13 12.35 -7.08
N MET A 231 27.40 12.47 -5.97
CA MET A 231 27.99 12.88 -4.68
C MET A 231 29.06 11.91 -4.17
N PHE A 232 29.00 10.62 -4.57
CA PHE A 232 30.02 9.60 -4.29
C PHE A 232 31.37 9.90 -4.96
N SER A 233 31.42 10.55 -6.13
CA SER A 233 32.68 10.85 -6.81
C SER A 233 33.44 12.05 -6.23
N ALA A 234 32.85 12.78 -5.28
CA ALA A 234 33.41 14.02 -4.74
C ALA A 234 33.72 13.99 -3.23
N GLY A 235 33.47 12.87 -2.52
CA GLY A 235 33.61 12.80 -1.07
C GLY A 235 34.92 12.19 -0.58
N GLU A 236 35.71 12.92 0.22
CA GLU A 236 36.97 12.44 0.82
C GLU A 236 36.78 11.55 2.07
N LEU A 237 35.57 11.53 2.65
CA LEU A 237 35.27 10.81 3.88
C LEU A 237 34.63 9.43 3.61
N PRO A 238 35.30 8.31 3.91
CA PRO A 238 34.85 6.96 3.55
C PRO A 238 33.51 6.55 4.19
N VAL A 239 33.16 7.11 5.34
CA VAL A 239 31.85 6.88 6.00
C VAL A 239 30.70 7.52 5.21
N MET A 240 30.92 8.72 4.66
CA MET A 240 29.93 9.45 3.88
C MET A 240 29.66 8.74 2.55
N VAL A 241 30.73 8.24 1.92
CA VAL A 241 30.71 7.39 0.72
C VAL A 241 29.90 6.10 0.96
N ALA A 242 30.11 5.41 2.09
CA ALA A 242 29.38 4.19 2.43
C ALA A 242 27.87 4.43 2.65
N ILE A 243 27.50 5.55 3.29
CA ILE A 243 26.09 5.92 3.51
C ILE A 243 25.40 6.22 2.17
N CYS A 244 26.03 7.04 1.32
CA CYS A 244 25.49 7.36 -0.01
C CYS A 244 25.36 6.11 -0.89
N PHE A 245 26.34 5.20 -0.84
CA PHE A 245 26.28 3.92 -1.55
C PHE A 245 25.11 3.05 -1.08
N ALA A 246 24.88 2.95 0.23
CA ALA A 246 23.74 2.21 0.78
C ALA A 246 22.38 2.79 0.34
N ILE A 247 22.29 4.13 0.26
CA ILE A 247 21.09 4.82 -0.23
C ILE A 247 20.87 4.55 -1.72
N SER A 248 21.90 4.69 -2.56
CA SER A 248 21.80 4.39 -4.00
C SER A 248 21.45 2.92 -4.26
N LEU A 249 22.05 1.98 -3.52
CA LEU A 249 21.75 0.55 -3.62
C LEU A 249 20.27 0.26 -3.26
N PHE A 250 19.76 0.90 -2.22
CA PHE A 250 18.34 0.76 -1.83
C PHE A 250 17.40 1.21 -2.95
N PHE A 251 17.68 2.33 -3.63
CA PHE A 251 16.88 2.78 -4.76
C PHE A 251 17.07 1.89 -6.00
N PHE A 252 18.28 1.37 -6.23
CA PHE A 252 18.56 0.43 -7.33
C PHE A 252 17.77 -0.89 -7.16
N VAL A 253 17.71 -1.44 -5.95
CA VAL A 253 16.89 -2.62 -5.63
C VAL A 253 15.40 -2.34 -5.88
N ARG A 254 14.93 -1.13 -5.54
CA ARG A 254 13.54 -0.72 -5.82
C ARG A 254 13.24 -0.60 -7.31
N ILE A 255 14.20 -0.12 -8.08
CA ILE A 255 14.16 -0.04 -9.54
C ILE A 255 14.04 -1.44 -10.16
N PHE A 256 14.92 -2.36 -9.77
CA PHE A 256 14.90 -3.75 -10.27
C PHE A 256 13.62 -4.49 -9.86
N ALA A 257 13.11 -4.25 -8.65
CA ALA A 257 11.85 -4.84 -8.19
C ALA A 257 10.63 -4.42 -9.03
N CYS A 258 10.70 -3.30 -9.77
CA CYS A 258 9.63 -2.86 -10.68
C CYS A 258 9.60 -3.64 -12.02
N LYS A 259 10.55 -4.56 -12.29
CA LYS A 259 10.64 -5.42 -13.50
C LYS A 259 10.48 -4.71 -14.87
N ARG A 260 10.57 -3.37 -14.91
CA ARG A 260 10.61 -2.59 -16.15
C ARG A 260 12.02 -2.07 -16.33
N VAL A 261 12.71 -2.58 -17.36
CA VAL A 261 13.95 -1.97 -17.86
C VAL A 261 13.57 -0.65 -18.52
N PRO A 262 14.06 0.51 -18.06
CA PRO A 262 13.67 1.79 -18.63
C PRO A 262 14.73 2.22 -19.63
N LYS A 263 14.31 2.39 -20.88
CA LYS A 263 15.16 2.88 -21.98
C LYS A 263 15.81 4.24 -21.66
N LEU A 264 15.16 5.10 -20.87
CA LEU A 264 15.63 6.46 -20.55
C LEU A 264 16.42 6.58 -19.24
N SER A 265 16.09 5.82 -18.19
CA SER A 265 16.86 5.93 -16.94
C SER A 265 18.16 5.14 -16.97
N LEU A 266 18.25 4.08 -17.78
CA LEU A 266 19.54 3.44 -18.06
C LEU A 266 20.48 4.44 -18.75
N ILE A 267 19.95 5.25 -19.68
CA ILE A 267 20.71 6.32 -20.33
C ILE A 267 21.15 7.37 -19.30
N ILE A 268 20.26 7.82 -18.42
CA ILE A 268 20.63 8.80 -17.37
C ILE A 268 21.72 8.24 -16.44
N VAL A 269 21.57 7.00 -15.96
CA VAL A 269 22.56 6.35 -15.08
C VAL A 269 23.89 6.12 -15.81
N ILE A 270 23.86 5.78 -17.10
CA ILE A 270 25.08 5.67 -17.93
C ILE A 270 25.73 7.04 -18.12
N VAL A 271 24.95 8.08 -18.40
CA VAL A 271 25.45 9.46 -18.56
C VAL A 271 26.06 9.95 -17.24
N GLU A 272 25.42 9.73 -16.11
CA GLU A 272 25.95 10.09 -14.78
C GLU A 272 27.21 9.30 -14.43
N ALA A 273 27.27 8.00 -14.76
CA ALA A 273 28.47 7.19 -14.59
C ALA A 273 29.63 7.65 -15.47
N VAL A 274 29.34 8.06 -16.72
CA VAL A 274 30.33 8.62 -17.66
C VAL A 274 30.83 9.98 -17.16
N VAL A 275 29.95 10.86 -16.68
CA VAL A 275 30.33 12.17 -16.12
C VAL A 275 31.17 12.00 -14.85
N ALA A 276 30.80 11.08 -13.95
CA ALA A 276 31.58 10.77 -12.75
C ALA A 276 32.96 10.19 -13.09
N TYR A 277 33.07 9.32 -14.10
CA TYR A 277 34.33 8.78 -14.57
C TYR A 277 35.24 9.85 -15.20
N ILE A 278 34.66 10.81 -15.95
CA ILE A 278 35.41 11.94 -16.51
C ILE A 278 35.92 12.87 -15.40
N TRP A 279 35.16 13.06 -14.32
CA TRP A 279 35.55 13.91 -13.18
C TRP A 279 36.60 13.27 -12.25
N LEU A 280 36.72 11.94 -12.24
CA LEU A 280 37.73 11.20 -11.47
C LEU A 280 39.10 11.13 -12.18
N LYS A 281 39.20 11.66 -13.40
CA LYS A 281 40.43 11.71 -14.21
C LYS A 281 41.01 13.11 -14.24
#